data_AF-A0A815VEY4-F1
#
_entry.id   AF-A0A815VEY4-F1
#
_cell.length_a   1.000
_cell.length_b   1.000
_cell.length_c   1.000
_cell.angle_alpha   90.00
_cell.angle_beta   90.00
_cell.angle_gamma   90.00
#
_symmetry.space_group_name_H-M   'P 1'
#
loop_
_entity.id
_entity.type
_entity.pdbx_description
1 polymer ?
#
loop_
_entity_poly.entity_id
_entity_poly.type
_entity_poly.pdbx_seq_one_letter_code
_entity_poly.pdbx_strand_id
1 'polypeptide(L)'
;MSVSFEINPRLLVDIPCQLNPDIESINGYEQEQLLSLEEACQPLHNIFGTELQLYVTIAKLNSKQPKHELTQDESACIYLYTMEWNQPENSLHVLLNQALVAIDGKQLQYWRKYLKLFFTAVFKLSYTEYHTVWRGVPKDVTEYYREGD
;
A
#
# COMPACT_ATOMS: atom_id res chain seq x y z
N MET A 1 -3.66 22.44 -24.79
CA MET A 1 -2.51 22.11 -23.92
C MET A 1 -2.85 20.80 -23.25
N SER A 2 -2.31 19.72 -23.79
CA SER A 2 -2.59 18.35 -23.35
C SER A 2 -1.61 18.04 -22.23
N VAL A 3 -2.10 17.87 -21.01
CA VAL A 3 -1.27 17.44 -19.88
C VAL A 3 -1.11 15.92 -20.01
N SER A 4 0.07 15.49 -20.46
CA SER A 4 0.49 14.10 -20.44
C SER A 4 0.72 13.68 -18.97
N PHE A 5 -0.16 12.83 -18.45
CA PHE A 5 0.12 12.10 -17.22
C PHE A 5 1.20 11.05 -17.55
N GLU A 6 2.43 11.29 -17.08
CA GLU A 6 3.47 10.28 -17.11
C GLU A 6 3.03 9.10 -16.22
N ILE A 7 2.71 7.99 -16.87
CA ILE A 7 2.41 6.73 -16.20
C ILE A 7 3.69 6.29 -15.49
N ASN A 8 3.64 6.22 -14.16
CA ASN A 8 4.77 5.83 -13.34
C ASN A 8 5.10 4.34 -13.61
N PRO A 9 6.29 4.00 -14.13
CA PRO A 9 6.64 2.62 -14.51
C PRO A 9 6.81 1.67 -13.31
N ARG A 10 6.58 2.16 -12.08
CA ARG A 10 6.59 1.34 -10.85
C ARG A 10 5.31 0.56 -10.58
N LEU A 11 4.26 0.74 -11.39
CA LEU A 11 3.14 -0.19 -11.41
C LEU A 11 3.59 -1.46 -12.13
N LEU A 12 3.86 -2.51 -11.35
CA LEU A 12 4.04 -3.89 -11.85
C LEU A 12 2.87 -4.23 -12.77
N VAL A 13 3.11 -4.19 -14.08
CA VAL A 13 2.11 -4.44 -15.13
C VAL A 13 1.74 -5.92 -15.26
N ASP A 14 2.33 -6.80 -14.45
CA ASP A 14 2.09 -8.24 -14.54
C ASP A 14 1.00 -8.72 -13.59
N ILE A 15 -0.16 -8.08 -13.69
CA ILE A 15 -1.40 -8.67 -13.21
C ILE A 15 -2.08 -9.28 -14.45
N PRO A 16 -2.47 -10.57 -14.43
CA PRO A 16 -3.28 -11.16 -15.48
C PRO A 16 -4.41 -10.21 -15.88
N CYS A 17 -4.75 -10.14 -17.18
CA CYS A 17 -5.73 -9.23 -17.81
C CYS A 17 -7.19 -9.26 -17.27
N GLN A 18 -7.41 -9.47 -15.97
CA GLN A 18 -8.69 -9.31 -15.29
C GLN A 18 -8.62 -8.36 -14.09
N LEU A 19 -7.48 -7.72 -13.84
CA LEU A 19 -7.38 -6.59 -12.95
C LEU A 19 -6.81 -5.44 -13.76
N ASN A 20 -7.69 -4.82 -14.55
CA ASN A 20 -7.66 -3.38 -14.62
C ASN A 20 -8.48 -2.96 -13.39
N PRO A 21 -7.92 -2.92 -12.15
CA PRO A 21 -8.61 -2.14 -11.14
C PRO A 21 -8.56 -0.75 -11.77
N ASP A 22 -9.71 -0.20 -12.14
CA ASP A 22 -9.74 1.17 -12.61
C ASP A 22 -8.81 1.95 -11.70
N ILE A 23 -7.76 2.59 -12.25
CA ILE A 23 -6.88 3.44 -11.45
C ILE A 23 -7.75 4.49 -10.72
N GLU A 24 -8.97 4.73 -11.24
CA GLU A 24 -10.07 5.44 -10.60
C GLU A 24 -10.51 4.91 -9.22
N SER A 25 -10.35 3.61 -8.93
CA SER A 25 -10.67 3.01 -7.64
C SER A 25 -9.85 3.62 -6.49
N ILE A 26 -8.58 3.96 -6.77
CA ILE A 26 -7.66 4.56 -5.80
C ILE A 26 -7.83 6.08 -5.72
N ASN A 27 -8.41 6.73 -6.74
CA ASN A 27 -8.60 8.18 -6.77
C ASN A 27 -9.24 8.70 -5.48
N GLY A 28 -8.72 9.80 -4.95
CA GLY A 28 -9.28 10.41 -3.75
C GLY A 28 -8.35 10.46 -2.55
N TYR A 29 -7.33 9.60 -2.52
CA TYR A 29 -6.31 9.68 -1.48
C TYR A 29 -5.43 10.92 -1.68
N GLU A 30 -5.25 11.43 -2.91
CA GLU A 30 -4.38 12.57 -3.15
C GLU A 30 -4.88 13.84 -2.44
N GLN A 31 -6.20 13.99 -2.34
CA GLN A 31 -6.92 15.10 -1.71
C GLN A 31 -6.95 14.99 -0.18
N GLU A 32 -6.62 13.83 0.39
CA GLU A 32 -6.51 13.68 1.85
C GLU A 32 -5.31 14.46 2.38
N GLN A 33 -5.47 14.97 3.61
CA GLN A 33 -4.38 15.59 4.34
C GLN A 33 -3.38 14.52 4.80
N LEU A 34 -2.10 14.87 4.81
CA LEU A 34 -1.08 14.04 5.47
C LEU A 34 -1.26 14.13 6.99
N LEU A 35 -1.47 12.98 7.63
CA LEU A 35 -1.81 12.85 9.04
C LEU A 35 -0.82 11.94 9.76
N SER A 36 -0.85 11.93 11.10
CA SER A 36 -0.13 10.93 11.90
C SER A 36 -0.65 9.51 11.64
N LEU A 37 0.12 8.48 12.00
CA LEU A 37 -0.30 7.10 11.79
C LEU A 37 -1.62 6.78 12.52
N GLU A 38 -1.76 7.26 13.76
CA GLU A 38 -2.97 7.05 14.57
C GLU A 38 -4.20 7.65 13.90
N GLU A 39 -4.11 8.90 13.42
CA GLU A 39 -5.20 9.60 12.75
C GLU A 39 -5.54 8.98 11.39
N ALA A 40 -4.52 8.57 10.64
CA ALA A 40 -4.68 7.91 9.35
C ALA A 40 -5.39 6.55 9.48
N CYS A 41 -5.15 5.83 10.59
CA CYS A 41 -5.77 4.56 10.93
C CYS A 41 -7.16 4.69 11.60
N GLN A 42 -7.62 5.89 11.98
CA GLN A 42 -8.93 6.06 12.63
C GLN A 42 -10.08 5.39 11.84
N PRO A 43 -10.25 5.62 10.53
CA PRO A 43 -11.35 5.01 9.78
C PRO A 43 -11.26 3.48 9.68
N LEU A 44 -10.05 2.93 9.82
CA LEU A 44 -9.78 1.49 9.72
C LEU A 44 -10.23 0.71 10.97
N HIS A 45 -10.54 1.37 12.08
CA HIS A 45 -11.15 0.72 13.25
C HIS A 45 -12.51 0.09 12.92
N ASN A 46 -13.21 0.55 11.87
CA ASN A 46 -14.43 -0.08 11.39
C ASN A 46 -14.19 -1.46 10.76
N ILE A 47 -12.95 -1.75 10.35
CA ILE A 47 -12.55 -3.00 9.68
C ILE A 47 -11.88 -3.93 10.69
N PHE A 48 -10.92 -3.41 11.45
CA PHE A 48 -10.07 -4.18 12.36
C PHE A 48 -10.52 -4.13 13.82
N GLY A 49 -11.47 -3.26 14.20
CA GLY A 49 -11.83 -3.07 15.59
C GLY A 49 -10.70 -2.51 16.46
N THR A 50 -10.62 -2.96 17.72
CA THR A 50 -9.69 -2.43 18.72
C THR A 50 -8.26 -2.97 18.62
N GLU A 51 -8.06 -4.12 17.96
CA GLU A 51 -6.74 -4.75 17.81
C GLU A 51 -5.78 -3.90 16.97
N LEU A 52 -6.31 -3.07 16.06
CA LEU A 52 -5.49 -2.16 15.24
C LEU A 52 -4.59 -1.25 16.08
N GLN A 53 -5.05 -0.80 17.26
CA GLN A 53 -4.28 0.10 18.12
C GLN A 53 -3.00 -0.56 18.65
N LEU A 54 -3.06 -1.85 18.96
CA LEU A 54 -1.89 -2.61 19.39
C LEU A 54 -0.84 -2.62 18.28
N TYR A 55 -1.26 -2.91 17.05
CA TYR A 55 -0.38 -2.98 15.88
C TYR A 55 0.18 -1.62 15.48
N VAL A 56 -0.61 -0.55 15.55
CA VAL A 56 -0.13 0.83 15.37
C VAL A 56 0.94 1.17 16.40
N THR A 57 0.72 0.80 17.68
CA THR A 57 1.69 1.04 18.75
C THR A 57 3.00 0.30 18.50
N ILE A 58 2.92 -0.99 18.14
CA ILE A 58 4.09 -1.81 17.81
C ILE A 58 4.86 -1.19 16.63
N ALA A 59 4.17 -0.78 15.57
CA ALA A 59 4.80 -0.18 14.40
C ALA A 59 5.56 1.12 14.74
N LYS A 60 4.98 1.99 15.57
CA LYS A 60 5.65 3.22 16.02
C LYS A 60 6.85 2.97 16.92
N LEU A 61 6.75 1.98 17.81
CA LEU A 61 7.87 1.59 18.68
C LEU A 61 9.07 1.10 17.87
N ASN A 62 8.83 0.35 16.78
CA ASN A 62 9.87 -0.14 15.88
C ASN A 62 10.39 0.91 14.88
N SER A 63 9.77 2.09 14.83
CA SER A 63 10.08 3.15 13.86
C SER A 63 10.64 4.42 14.49
N LYS A 64 11.15 4.36 15.74
CA LYS A 64 11.68 5.53 16.47
C LYS A 64 12.90 6.20 15.84
N GLN A 65 13.62 5.47 14.98
CA GLN A 65 14.83 5.97 14.30
C GLN A 65 14.66 5.81 12.79
N PRO A 66 13.81 6.64 12.16
CA PRO A 66 13.55 6.54 10.73
C PRO A 66 14.80 6.88 9.91
N LYS A 67 14.92 6.26 8.73
CA LYS A 67 15.99 6.50 7.75
C LYS A 67 15.42 7.17 6.50
N HIS A 68 16.28 7.58 5.58
CA HIS A 68 15.88 8.10 4.25
C HIS A 68 14.91 9.29 4.32
N GLU A 69 15.13 10.18 5.30
CA GLU A 69 14.30 11.39 5.52
C GLU A 69 12.82 11.12 5.80
N LEU A 70 12.48 9.88 6.16
CA LEU A 70 11.16 9.53 6.64
C LEU A 70 10.90 10.15 8.02
N THR A 71 9.65 10.54 8.25
CA THR A 71 9.17 10.78 9.61
C THR A 71 8.96 9.45 10.34
N GLN A 72 8.80 9.49 11.67
CA GLN A 72 8.46 8.30 12.44
C GLN A 72 7.15 7.67 11.94
N ASP A 73 6.13 8.48 11.64
CA ASP A 73 4.83 7.97 11.19
C ASP A 73 4.91 7.36 9.79
N GLU A 74 5.73 7.92 8.89
CA GLU A 74 5.98 7.35 7.56
C GLU A 74 6.75 6.03 7.63
N SER A 75 7.77 5.92 8.48
CA SER A 75 8.44 4.64 8.71
C SER A 75 7.48 3.63 9.37
N ALA A 76 6.66 4.07 10.31
CA ALA A 76 5.72 3.22 11.02
C ALA A 76 4.60 2.72 10.12
N CYS A 77 4.09 3.51 9.17
CA CYS A 77 3.05 3.05 8.27
C CYS A 77 3.56 1.92 7.35
N ILE A 78 4.83 2.00 6.91
CA ILE A 78 5.48 0.95 6.13
C ILE A 78 5.67 -0.30 7.01
N TYR A 79 6.18 -0.13 8.23
CA TYR A 79 6.34 -1.24 9.17
C TYR A 79 5.00 -1.96 9.42
N LEU A 80 3.93 -1.19 9.67
CA LEU A 80 2.57 -1.69 9.87
C LEU A 80 2.05 -2.51 8.67
N TYR A 81 2.39 -2.09 7.44
CA TYR A 81 2.05 -2.84 6.22
C TYR A 81 2.82 -4.16 6.14
N THR A 82 4.11 -4.16 6.48
CA THR A 82 4.99 -5.32 6.27
C THR A 82 5.06 -6.31 7.42
N MET A 83 4.63 -5.93 8.62
CA MET A 83 4.75 -6.80 9.79
C MET A 83 3.68 -7.90 9.81
N GLU A 84 4.02 -9.02 10.44
CA GLU A 84 3.09 -10.12 10.66
C GLU A 84 2.11 -9.80 11.78
N TRP A 85 0.85 -10.16 11.55
CA TRP A 85 -0.21 -10.11 12.55
C TRP A 85 -0.46 -11.51 13.08
N ASN A 86 -1.04 -11.63 14.27
CA ASN A 86 -1.36 -12.93 14.87
C ASN A 86 -2.30 -13.77 14.01
N GLN A 87 -3.20 -13.11 13.26
CA GLN A 87 -4.06 -13.71 12.24
C GLN A 87 -3.62 -13.18 10.87
N PRO A 88 -2.79 -13.92 10.12
CA PRO A 88 -2.24 -13.44 8.86
C PRO A 88 -3.32 -13.03 7.83
N GLU A 89 -4.45 -13.74 7.81
CA GLU A 89 -5.59 -13.47 6.95
C GLU A 89 -6.28 -12.12 7.22
N ASN A 90 -6.14 -11.61 8.44
CA ASN A 90 -6.69 -10.33 8.88
C ASN A 90 -5.60 -9.26 9.02
N SER A 91 -4.40 -9.51 8.47
CA SER A 91 -3.33 -8.53 8.50
C SER A 91 -3.61 -7.35 7.57
N LEU A 92 -2.99 -6.21 7.87
CA LEU A 92 -3.27 -4.97 7.14
C LEU A 92 -3.01 -5.10 5.64
N HIS A 93 -1.89 -5.71 5.23
CA HIS A 93 -1.59 -5.88 3.80
C HIS A 93 -2.56 -6.82 3.09
N VAL A 94 -3.05 -7.88 3.75
CA VAL A 94 -4.01 -8.79 3.15
C VAL A 94 -5.33 -8.07 2.88
N LEU A 95 -5.90 -7.38 3.87
CA LEU A 95 -7.17 -6.69 3.70
C LEU A 95 -7.05 -5.48 2.76
N LEU A 96 -5.93 -4.76 2.80
CA LEU A 96 -5.71 -3.65 1.86
C LEU A 96 -5.62 -4.17 0.42
N ASN A 97 -4.85 -5.24 0.17
CA ASN A 97 -4.75 -5.81 -1.18
C ASN A 97 -6.09 -6.35 -1.68
N GLN A 98 -6.90 -6.95 -0.81
CA GLN A 98 -8.27 -7.33 -1.16
C GLN A 98 -9.14 -6.13 -1.51
N ALA A 99 -9.05 -5.04 -0.74
CA ALA A 99 -9.79 -3.81 -1.00
C ALA A 99 -9.38 -3.13 -2.32
N LEU A 100 -8.09 -3.20 -2.69
CA LEU A 100 -7.56 -2.69 -3.95
C LEU A 100 -7.99 -3.53 -5.17
N VAL A 101 -8.19 -4.83 -4.97
CA VAL A 101 -8.65 -5.77 -6.02
C VAL A 101 -10.18 -5.73 -6.18
N ALA A 102 -10.91 -5.38 -5.13
CA ALA A 102 -12.35 -5.28 -5.17
C ALA A 102 -12.81 -4.09 -6.03
N ILE A 103 -13.77 -4.33 -6.92
CA ILE A 103 -14.39 -3.28 -7.77
C ILE A 103 -15.22 -2.29 -6.92
N ASP A 104 -15.48 -2.60 -5.64
CA ASP A 104 -16.26 -1.75 -4.73
C ASP A 104 -15.41 -0.64 -4.10
N GLY A 105 -15.32 0.50 -4.78
CA GLY A 105 -14.64 1.72 -4.29
C GLY A 105 -15.15 2.24 -2.93
N LYS A 106 -16.30 1.77 -2.42
CA LYS A 106 -16.78 2.13 -1.08
C LYS A 106 -15.91 1.58 0.03
N GLN A 107 -15.24 0.44 -0.15
CA GLN A 107 -14.32 -0.05 0.87
C GLN A 107 -13.06 0.82 0.91
N LEU A 108 -12.58 1.26 -0.25
CA LEU A 108 -11.37 2.05 -0.36
C LEU A 108 -11.47 3.42 0.33
N GLN A 109 -12.68 3.95 0.53
CA GLN A 109 -12.89 5.22 1.25
C GLN A 109 -12.28 5.21 2.65
N TYR A 110 -12.32 4.07 3.36
CA TYR A 110 -11.74 3.96 4.70
C TYR A 110 -10.21 3.94 4.68
N TRP A 111 -9.63 3.56 3.56
CA TRP A 111 -8.18 3.43 3.37
C TRP A 111 -7.50 4.71 2.92
N ARG A 112 -8.24 5.71 2.40
CA ARG A 112 -7.66 6.91 1.75
C ARG A 112 -6.63 7.64 2.61
N LYS A 113 -6.94 7.87 3.89
CA LYS A 113 -6.02 8.54 4.83
C LYS A 113 -4.75 7.74 5.07
N TYR A 114 -4.88 6.42 5.23
CA TYR A 114 -3.74 5.52 5.36
C TYR A 114 -2.91 5.47 4.07
N LEU A 115 -3.56 5.36 2.90
CA LEU A 115 -2.91 5.36 1.59
C LEU A 115 -2.15 6.66 1.33
N LYS A 116 -2.70 7.81 1.75
CA LYS A 116 -2.00 9.11 1.67
C LYS A 116 -0.68 9.08 2.43
N LEU A 117 -0.68 8.60 3.67
CA LEU A 117 0.54 8.46 4.47
C LEU A 117 1.50 7.44 3.85
N PHE A 118 0.99 6.26 3.51
CA PHE A 118 1.77 5.15 2.97
C PHE A 118 2.47 5.49 1.65
N PHE A 119 1.74 6.03 0.66
CA PHE A 119 2.36 6.41 -0.61
C PHE A 119 3.34 7.56 -0.44
N THR A 120 3.05 8.55 0.42
CA THR A 120 4.02 9.61 0.74
C THR A 120 5.34 9.03 1.25
N ALA A 121 5.27 8.06 2.17
CA ALA A 121 6.44 7.37 2.70
C ALA A 121 7.20 6.57 1.62
N VAL A 122 6.48 5.78 0.82
CA VAL A 122 7.08 4.96 -0.25
C VAL A 122 7.70 5.83 -1.34
N PHE A 123 7.09 6.97 -1.69
CA PHE A 123 7.67 7.91 -2.65
C PHE A 123 8.99 8.50 -2.18
N LYS A 124 9.18 8.73 -0.87
CA LYS A 124 10.48 9.16 -0.32
C LYS A 124 11.55 8.07 -0.37
N LEU A 125 11.14 6.80 -0.29
CA LEU A 125 12.06 5.65 -0.42
C LEU A 125 12.49 5.35 -1.85
N SER A 126 11.94 6.06 -2.85
CA SER A 126 12.25 5.91 -4.26
C SER A 126 13.76 5.90 -4.52
N TYR A 127 14.34 4.72 -4.68
CA TYR A 127 15.70 4.58 -5.16
C TYR A 127 15.78 5.03 -6.63
N THR A 128 16.90 5.68 -6.96
CA THR A 128 17.23 6.17 -8.31
C THR A 128 17.90 5.11 -9.19
N GLU A 129 18.25 3.96 -8.62
CA GLU A 129 18.96 2.88 -9.32
C GLU A 129 18.02 1.74 -9.69
N TYR A 130 18.19 1.23 -10.92
CA TYR A 130 17.46 0.05 -11.40
C TYR A 130 18.12 -1.21 -10.86
N HIS A 131 17.36 -2.01 -10.13
CA HIS A 131 17.80 -3.32 -9.64
C HIS A 131 16.80 -4.40 -10.03
N THR A 132 17.31 -5.59 -10.32
CA THR A 132 16.48 -6.78 -10.56
C THR A 132 15.95 -7.29 -9.23
N VAL A 133 14.62 -7.41 -9.12
CA VAL A 133 13.92 -8.00 -7.96
C VAL A 133 13.21 -9.29 -8.39
N TRP A 134 13.03 -10.20 -7.44
CA TRP A 134 12.42 -11.51 -7.69
C TRP A 134 11.13 -11.65 -6.87
N ARG A 135 10.08 -12.21 -7.48
CA ARG A 135 8.81 -12.51 -6.81
C ARG A 135 8.43 -13.97 -7.04
N GLY A 136 8.32 -14.75 -5.97
CA GLY A 136 7.76 -16.10 -6.02
C GLY A 136 6.24 -16.06 -6.07
N VAL A 137 5.64 -16.81 -7.01
CA VAL A 137 4.18 -16.95 -7.13
C VAL A 137 3.83 -18.43 -7.09
N PRO A 138 2.96 -18.89 -6.16
CA PRO A 138 2.55 -20.29 -6.06
C PRO A 138 1.43 -20.61 -7.07
N LYS A 139 1.63 -20.27 -8.34
CA LYS A 139 0.70 -20.53 -9.43
C LYS A 139 1.50 -20.75 -10.72
N ASP A 140 1.00 -21.59 -11.62
CA ASP A 140 1.50 -21.60 -12.98
C ASP A 140 1.21 -20.24 -13.64
N VAL A 141 2.28 -19.56 -14.03
CA VAL A 141 2.22 -18.24 -14.66
C VAL A 141 2.65 -18.29 -16.13
N THR A 142 2.92 -19.47 -16.68
CA THR A 142 3.43 -19.65 -18.05
C THR A 142 2.52 -19.01 -19.10
N GLU A 143 1.21 -18.99 -18.85
CA GLU A 143 0.23 -18.36 -19.77
C GLU A 143 0.30 -16.82 -19.77
N TYR A 144 0.91 -16.19 -18.76
CA TYR A 144 0.96 -14.73 -18.59
C TYR A 144 2.26 -14.10 -19.09
N TYR A 145 3.31 -14.89 -19.31
CA TYR A 145 4.62 -14.39 -19.73
C TYR A 145 5.11 -15.16 -20.95
N ARG A 146 5.44 -14.45 -22.03
CA ARG A 146 6.05 -15.10 -23.20
C ARG A 146 7.55 -15.16 -23.01
N GLU A 147 8.16 -16.21 -23.55
CA GLU A 147 9.60 -16.36 -23.54
C GLU A 147 10.25 -15.21 -24.36
N GLY A 148 11.05 -14.38 -23.69
CA GLY A 148 11.76 -13.26 -24.31
C GLY A 148 11.11 -11.88 -24.17
N ASP A 149 9.99 -11.76 -23.45
CA ASP A 149 9.48 -10.48 -22.93
C ASP A 149 10.29 -10.00 -21.69
#